data_AF-A0A974P0P0-F1
#
_entry.id   AF-A0A974P0P0-F1
#
_cell.length_a   1.000
_cell.length_b   1.000
_cell.length_c   1.000
_cell.angle_alpha   90.00
_cell.angle_beta   90.00
_cell.angle_gamma   90.00
#
_symmetry.space_group_name_H-M   'P 1'
#
loop_
_entity.id
_entity.type
_entity.pdbx_description
1 polymer ?
#
loop_
_entity_poly.entity_id
_entity_poly.type
_entity_poly.pdbx_seq_one_letter_code
_entity_poly.pdbx_strand_id
1 'polypeptide(L)'
;MTPGSAPGYHALTQGYLVGEVVRRITGKSLGTVFRQEIAEPLGADFHIGLPASEDARVADLIPPPPGAGIADGEQSELVANMSRNPGIDPVATRTRAWRGAEIPAAGVRAMPARWLRSMSCWPMAASPRASASSPRPAAARPWNCRWREPT
;
A
#
# COMPACT_ATOMS: atom_id res chain seq x y z
N MET A 1 -12.92 20.12 10.40
CA MET A 1 -11.50 20.50 10.16
C MET A 1 -11.36 21.00 8.73
N THR A 2 -10.42 21.92 8.47
CA THR A 2 -10.14 22.42 7.11
C THR A 2 -9.07 21.55 6.45
N PRO A 3 -9.17 21.22 5.14
CA PRO A 3 -8.11 20.51 4.45
C PRO A 3 -6.74 21.19 4.62
N GLY A 4 -5.70 20.40 4.93
CA GLY A 4 -4.34 20.90 5.14
C GLY A 4 -4.05 21.48 6.53
N SER A 5 -5.05 21.66 7.40
CA SER A 5 -4.81 22.21 8.75
C SER A 5 -4.32 21.18 9.77
N ALA A 6 -4.57 19.89 9.53
CA ALA A 6 -4.15 18.78 10.38
C ALA A 6 -4.12 17.47 9.59
N PRO A 7 -3.28 16.49 9.99
CA PRO A 7 -3.31 15.16 9.41
C PRO A 7 -4.50 14.35 9.94
N GLY A 8 -5.08 13.53 9.08
CA GLY A 8 -6.05 12.49 9.44
C GLY A 8 -5.66 11.19 8.75
N TYR A 9 -5.58 10.10 9.51
CA TYR A 9 -5.22 8.81 8.94
C TYR A 9 -6.42 8.21 8.19
N HIS A 10 -6.28 8.05 6.88
CA HIS A 10 -7.31 7.52 5.98
C HIS A 10 -7.12 6.01 5.80
N ALA A 11 -7.31 5.24 6.88
CA ALA A 11 -6.91 3.83 7.00
C ALA A 11 -7.27 2.97 5.79
N LEU A 12 -8.49 3.12 5.27
CA LEU A 12 -8.95 2.43 4.06
C LEU A 12 -9.03 3.34 2.84
N THR A 13 -9.56 4.55 3.02
CA THR A 13 -9.94 5.43 1.91
C THR A 13 -8.73 5.99 1.17
N GLN A 14 -7.55 6.10 1.79
CA GLN A 14 -6.34 6.58 1.11
C GLN A 14 -6.01 5.75 -0.14
N GLY A 15 -6.10 4.42 -0.03
CA GLY A 15 -5.79 3.50 -1.12
C GLY A 15 -6.74 3.69 -2.31
N TYR A 16 -8.03 3.90 -2.04
CA TYR A 16 -9.04 4.16 -3.07
C TYR A 16 -8.89 5.55 -3.70
N LEU A 17 -8.64 6.58 -2.90
CA LEU A 17 -8.44 7.95 -3.39
C LEU A 17 -7.25 8.02 -4.35
N VAL A 18 -6.11 7.43 -3.95
CA VAL A 18 -4.92 7.35 -4.82
C VAL A 18 -5.18 6.45 -6.03
N GLY A 19 -5.81 5.30 -5.82
CA GLY A 19 -6.14 4.37 -6.90
C GLY A 19 -7.03 4.98 -7.97
N GLU A 20 -7.99 5.83 -7.58
CA GLU A 20 -8.87 6.53 -8.51
C GLU A 20 -8.13 7.58 -9.34
N VAL A 21 -7.19 8.31 -8.75
CA VAL A 21 -6.31 9.23 -9.50
C VAL A 21 -5.50 8.46 -10.54
N VAL A 22 -4.86 7.35 -10.15
CA VAL A 22 -4.10 6.48 -11.06
C VAL A 22 -5.00 5.94 -12.17
N ARG A 23 -6.19 5.46 -11.83
CA ARG A 23 -7.15 4.91 -12.81
C ARG A 23 -7.61 5.95 -13.82
N ARG A 24 -7.89 7.19 -13.39
CA ARG A 24 -8.29 8.27 -14.30
C ARG A 24 -7.18 8.71 -15.25
N ILE A 25 -5.94 8.67 -14.79
CA ILE A 25 -4.78 9.06 -15.61
C ILE A 25 -4.39 7.94 -16.59
N THR A 26 -4.41 6.69 -16.14
CA THR A 26 -3.83 5.56 -16.89
C THR A 26 -4.86 4.67 -17.57
N GLY A 27 -6.13 4.72 -17.17
CA GLY A 27 -7.18 3.79 -17.60
C GLY A 27 -7.08 2.39 -16.97
N LYS A 28 -6.09 2.13 -16.10
CA LYS A 28 -5.81 0.81 -15.50
C LYS A 28 -6.15 0.79 -14.01
N SER A 29 -6.37 -0.40 -13.44
CA SER A 29 -6.51 -0.56 -12.00
C SER A 29 -5.20 -0.27 -11.25
N LEU A 30 -5.30 0.10 -9.97
CA LEU A 30 -4.11 0.37 -9.17
C LEU A 30 -3.24 -0.88 -9.02
N GLY A 31 -3.85 -2.06 -8.84
CA GLY A 31 -3.11 -3.32 -8.78
C GLY A 31 -2.38 -3.66 -10.07
N THR A 32 -2.96 -3.33 -11.23
CA THR A 32 -2.30 -3.51 -12.54
C THR A 32 -1.09 -2.58 -12.67
N VAL A 33 -1.25 -1.29 -12.36
CA VAL A 33 -0.14 -0.32 -12.43
C VAL A 33 0.97 -0.68 -11.44
N PHE A 34 0.61 -1.02 -10.20
CA PHE A 34 1.58 -1.45 -9.20
C PHE A 34 2.36 -2.68 -9.66
N ARG A 35 1.68 -3.69 -10.22
CA ARG A 35 2.34 -4.89 -10.73
C ARG A 35 3.35 -4.55 -11.84
N GLN A 36 2.92 -3.81 -12.84
CA GLN A 36 3.72 -3.52 -14.05
C GLN A 36 4.87 -2.55 -13.78
N GLU A 37 4.64 -1.51 -12.97
CA GLU A 37 5.58 -0.41 -12.81
C GLU A 37 6.48 -0.57 -11.57
N ILE A 38 6.10 -1.44 -10.61
CA ILE A 38 6.81 -1.60 -9.33
C ILE A 38 7.16 -3.06 -9.05
N ALA A 39 6.17 -3.95 -8.94
CA ALA A 39 6.41 -5.31 -8.46
C ALA A 39 7.28 -6.13 -9.44
N GLU A 40 6.92 -6.14 -10.72
CA GLU A 40 7.66 -6.87 -11.77
C GLU A 40 9.09 -6.33 -11.96
N PRO A 41 9.33 -5.00 -12.12
CA PRO A 41 10.68 -4.46 -12.27
C PRO A 41 11.61 -4.74 -11.07
N LEU A 42 11.04 -4.81 -9.85
CA LEU A 42 11.79 -5.09 -8.63
C LEU A 42 11.88 -6.59 -8.32
N GLY A 43 11.16 -7.44 -9.06
CA GLY A 43 11.01 -8.86 -8.76
C GLY A 43 10.37 -9.12 -7.39
N ALA A 44 9.52 -8.21 -6.92
CA ALA A 44 8.84 -8.27 -5.64
C ALA A 44 7.59 -9.15 -5.74
N ASP A 45 7.40 -10.04 -4.77
CA ASP A 45 6.21 -10.90 -4.69
C ASP A 45 5.13 -10.20 -3.85
N PHE A 46 4.55 -9.15 -4.45
CA PHE A 46 3.53 -8.28 -3.87
C PHE A 46 2.33 -8.16 -4.81
N HIS A 47 1.14 -8.33 -4.26
CA HIS A 47 -0.10 -8.36 -5.02
C HIS A 47 -1.13 -7.43 -4.39
N ILE A 48 -1.73 -6.57 -5.22
CA ILE A 48 -2.98 -5.87 -4.93
C ILE A 48 -4.02 -6.51 -5.85
N GLY A 49 -4.92 -7.32 -5.27
CA GLY A 49 -5.73 -8.28 -6.03
C GLY A 49 -4.92 -9.52 -6.40
N LEU A 50 -4.95 -10.54 -5.54
CA LEU A 50 -4.16 -11.76 -5.70
C LEU A 50 -4.77 -12.67 -6.80
N PRO A 51 -3.97 -13.14 -7.78
CA PRO A 51 -4.42 -14.15 -8.73
C PRO A 51 -4.77 -15.47 -8.04
N ALA A 52 -5.79 -16.17 -8.54
CA ALA A 52 -6.25 -17.43 -7.95
C ALA A 52 -5.16 -18.52 -7.91
N SER A 53 -4.21 -18.49 -8.86
CA SER A 53 -3.07 -19.42 -8.90
C SER A 53 -2.19 -19.34 -7.66
N GLU A 54 -2.20 -18.19 -6.97
CA GLU A 54 -1.33 -17.92 -5.83
C GLU A 54 -2.01 -18.23 -4.49
N ASP A 55 -3.29 -18.60 -4.48
CA ASP A 55 -4.05 -18.79 -3.24
C ASP A 55 -3.45 -19.84 -2.30
N ALA A 56 -2.83 -20.88 -2.85
CA ALA A 56 -2.21 -21.96 -2.09
C ALA A 56 -0.98 -21.49 -1.28
N ARG A 57 -0.41 -20.32 -1.61
CA ARG A 57 0.77 -19.77 -0.93
C ARG A 57 0.41 -18.83 0.22
N VAL A 58 -0.87 -18.52 0.41
CA VAL A 58 -1.33 -17.55 1.40
C VAL A 58 -1.54 -18.22 2.76
N ALA A 59 -0.85 -17.74 3.79
CA ALA A 59 -1.13 -18.10 5.17
C ALA A 59 -2.37 -17.35 5.70
N ASP A 60 -3.07 -17.97 6.63
CA ASP A 60 -4.21 -17.35 7.32
C ASP A 60 -3.74 -16.33 8.36
N LEU A 61 -4.36 -15.14 8.35
CA LEU A 61 -4.18 -14.15 9.40
C LEU A 61 -4.78 -14.68 10.70
N ILE A 62 -4.00 -14.71 11.78
CA ILE A 62 -4.49 -15.03 13.14
C ILE A 62 -4.79 -13.70 13.84
N PRO A 63 -6.06 -13.41 14.18
CA PRO A 63 -6.40 -12.19 14.90
C PRO A 63 -5.84 -12.21 16.34
N PRO A 64 -5.61 -11.03 16.94
CA PRO A 64 -5.26 -10.95 18.36
C PRO A 64 -6.40 -11.52 19.23
N PRO A 65 -6.11 -11.94 20.48
CA PRO A 65 -7.13 -12.30 21.44
C PRO A 65 -8.15 -11.16 21.63
N PRO A 66 -9.41 -11.47 21.99
CA PRO A 66 -10.41 -10.44 22.31
C PRO A 66 -9.90 -9.46 23.37
N GLY A 67 -10.13 -8.15 23.18
CA GLY A 67 -9.72 -7.11 24.13
C GLY A 67 -8.26 -6.63 23.99
N ALA A 68 -7.50 -7.18 23.05
CA ALA A 68 -6.13 -6.75 22.74
C ALA A 68 -6.04 -5.90 21.45
N GLY A 69 -7.18 -5.46 20.92
CA GLY A 69 -7.27 -4.65 19.73
C GLY A 69 -6.92 -3.18 20.01
N ILE A 70 -6.26 -2.55 19.04
CA ILE A 70 -5.99 -1.11 19.00
C ILE A 70 -7.26 -0.24 19.09
N ALA A 71 -8.44 -0.84 18.92
CA ALA A 71 -9.74 -0.20 19.01
C ALA A 71 -10.44 -0.39 20.37
N ASP A 72 -9.88 -1.14 21.32
CA ASP A 72 -10.57 -1.55 22.57
C ASP A 72 -10.50 -0.50 23.70
N GLY A 73 -10.37 0.79 23.37
CA GLY A 73 -10.28 1.90 24.32
C GLY A 73 -11.16 3.10 23.96
N GLU A 74 -11.12 4.14 24.81
CA GLU A 74 -11.77 5.43 24.54
C GLU A 74 -11.16 6.08 23.28
N GLN A 75 -12.01 6.39 22.31
CA GLN A 75 -11.60 6.93 21.01
C GLN A 75 -12.23 8.30 20.78
N SER A 76 -11.46 9.21 20.20
CA SER A 76 -12.07 10.40 19.60
C SER A 76 -12.98 9.98 18.45
N GLU A 77 -13.96 10.82 18.12
CA GLU A 77 -14.87 10.59 17.00
C GLU A 77 -14.11 10.33 15.68
N LEU A 78 -12.98 11.01 15.47
CA LEU A 78 -12.12 10.81 14.30
C LEU A 78 -11.58 9.37 14.23
N VAL A 79 -11.07 8.86 15.35
CA VAL A 79 -10.50 7.50 15.42
C VAL A 79 -11.63 6.46 15.30
N ALA A 80 -12.78 6.73 15.92
CA ALA A 80 -13.98 5.91 15.79
C ALA A 80 -14.44 5.77 14.34
N ASN A 81 -14.51 6.89 13.60
CA ASN A 81 -14.93 6.92 12.21
C ASN A 81 -13.90 6.21 11.31
N MET A 82 -12.61 6.48 11.51
CA MET A 82 -11.52 5.82 10.80
C MET A 82 -11.56 4.29 10.98
N SER A 83 -11.88 3.81 12.18
CA SER A 83 -11.83 2.37 12.50
C SER A 83 -13.10 1.59 12.11
N ARG A 84 -14.26 2.26 12.08
CA ARG A 84 -15.58 1.60 11.92
C ARG A 84 -16.26 1.87 10.58
N ASN A 85 -15.64 2.64 9.68
CA ASN A 85 -16.26 3.04 8.41
C ASN A 85 -15.40 2.73 7.16
N PRO A 86 -15.51 1.52 6.59
CA PRO A 86 -16.16 0.33 7.16
C PRO A 86 -15.26 -0.37 8.19
N GLY A 87 -15.88 -1.03 9.17
CA GLY A 87 -15.16 -2.00 10.00
C GLY A 87 -14.69 -3.19 9.15
N ILE A 88 -13.48 -3.68 9.42
CA ILE A 88 -12.93 -4.88 8.77
C ILE A 88 -12.97 -6.03 9.77
N ASP A 89 -13.66 -7.12 9.41
CA ASP A 89 -13.48 -8.39 10.11
C ASP A 89 -12.13 -9.01 9.70
N PRO A 90 -11.18 -9.21 10.62
CA PRO A 90 -9.89 -9.82 10.31
C PRO A 90 -10.04 -11.22 9.69
N VAL A 91 -11.10 -11.96 10.02
CA VAL A 91 -11.35 -13.32 9.47
C VAL A 91 -11.77 -13.24 8.00
N ALA A 92 -12.45 -12.17 7.57
CA ALA A 92 -12.80 -11.95 6.17
C ALA A 92 -11.57 -11.92 5.26
N THR A 93 -10.40 -11.53 5.79
CA THR A 93 -9.13 -11.52 5.05
C THR A 93 -8.68 -12.91 4.59
N ARG A 94 -9.23 -13.99 5.17
CA ARG A 94 -8.95 -15.38 4.76
C ARG A 94 -9.74 -15.81 3.53
N THR A 95 -10.81 -15.09 3.18
CA THR A 95 -11.68 -15.46 2.07
C THR A 95 -11.03 -15.20 0.71
N ARG A 96 -11.40 -15.99 -0.30
CA ARG A 96 -10.97 -15.72 -1.68
C ARG A 96 -11.47 -14.37 -2.18
N ALA A 97 -12.71 -14.02 -1.85
CA ALA A 97 -13.31 -12.76 -2.27
C ALA A 97 -12.47 -11.56 -1.80
N TRP A 98 -11.99 -11.59 -0.55
CA TRP A 98 -11.07 -10.58 -0.04
C TRP A 98 -9.71 -10.61 -0.75
N ARG A 99 -9.10 -11.80 -0.86
CA ARG A 99 -7.76 -11.96 -1.47
C ARG A 99 -7.71 -11.48 -2.92
N GLY A 100 -8.74 -11.79 -3.70
CA GLY A 100 -8.83 -11.41 -5.11
C GLY A 100 -9.26 -9.97 -5.34
N ALA A 101 -9.81 -9.29 -4.33
CA ALA A 101 -10.25 -7.91 -4.47
C ALA A 101 -9.07 -6.93 -4.43
N GLU A 102 -9.16 -5.85 -5.21
CA GLU A 102 -8.25 -4.71 -5.08
C GLU A 102 -8.74 -3.81 -3.94
N ILE A 103 -8.28 -4.08 -2.72
CA ILE A 103 -8.43 -3.23 -1.54
C ILE A 103 -7.05 -2.60 -1.26
N PRO A 104 -6.68 -1.47 -1.88
CA PRO A 104 -5.27 -1.10 -2.01
C PRO A 104 -4.59 -0.71 -0.70
N ALA A 105 -5.36 -0.37 0.34
CA ALA A 105 -4.85 -0.03 1.65
C ALA A 105 -4.74 -1.23 2.62
N ALA A 106 -5.51 -2.30 2.41
CA ALA A 106 -5.67 -3.38 3.42
C ALA A 106 -5.76 -4.82 2.85
N GLY A 107 -5.87 -4.98 1.53
CA GLY A 107 -5.95 -6.28 0.85
C GLY A 107 -4.63 -6.77 0.25
N VAL A 108 -3.53 -6.01 0.45
CA VAL A 108 -2.23 -6.33 -0.14
C VAL A 108 -1.69 -7.65 0.42
N ARG A 109 -1.18 -8.52 -0.46
CA ARG A 109 -0.51 -9.76 -0.08
C ARG A 109 0.96 -9.70 -0.46
N ALA A 110 1.81 -10.02 0.50
CA ALA A 110 3.25 -9.98 0.40
C ALA A 110 3.83 -11.35 0.75
N MET A 111 4.72 -11.87 -0.09
CA MET A 111 5.44 -13.10 0.22
C MET A 111 6.88 -12.78 0.64
N PRO A 112 7.33 -13.28 1.80
CA PRO A 112 8.55 -12.79 2.47
C PRO A 112 9.86 -13.06 1.69
N ALA A 113 9.91 -14.09 0.85
CA ALA A 113 11.16 -14.53 0.20
C ALA A 113 11.76 -13.50 -0.78
N ARG A 114 10.97 -12.55 -1.31
CA ARG A 114 11.42 -11.58 -2.32
C ARG A 114 11.29 -10.12 -1.90
N TRP A 115 10.73 -9.82 -0.73
CA TRP A 115 10.50 -8.44 -0.30
C TRP A 115 11.78 -7.69 0.07
N LEU A 116 12.68 -8.33 0.85
CA LEU A 116 13.90 -7.68 1.35
C LEU A 116 14.84 -7.21 0.24
N ARG A 117 14.78 -7.82 -0.95
CA ARG A 117 15.56 -7.40 -2.12
C ARG A 117 15.04 -6.10 -2.75
N SER A 118 13.79 -5.70 -2.47
CA SER A 118 13.15 -4.53 -3.09
C SER A 118 13.30 -3.23 -2.29
N MET A 119 13.47 -3.31 -0.96
CA MET A 119 13.57 -2.13 -0.08
C MET A 119 14.85 -1.30 -0.28
N SER A 120 15.92 -1.89 -0.82
CA SER A 120 17.17 -1.18 -1.13
C SER A 120 17.09 -0.31 -2.40
N CYS A 121 16.02 -0.43 -3.18
CA CYS A 121 15.78 0.38 -4.38
C CYS A 121 15.05 1.71 -4.09
N TRP A 122 14.54 1.90 -2.88
CA TRP A 122 14.02 3.19 -2.44
C TRP A 122 15.18 4.02 -1.89
N PRO A 123 15.62 5.11 -2.55
CA PRO A 123 16.41 6.09 -1.84
C PRO A 123 15.53 6.58 -0.70
N MET A 124 15.97 6.41 0.56
CA MET A 124 15.38 7.11 1.69
C MET A 124 15.25 8.57 1.26
N ALA A 125 14.02 9.06 1.12
CA ALA A 125 13.78 10.41 0.69
C ALA A 125 14.44 11.34 1.72
N ALA A 126 15.64 11.85 1.40
CA ALA A 126 16.27 12.86 2.19
C ALA A 126 15.36 14.09 2.11
N SER A 127 14.78 14.45 3.27
CA SER A 127 13.86 15.57 3.43
C SER A 127 14.44 16.86 2.81
N PRO A 128 13.76 17.51 1.85
CA PRO A 128 14.26 18.76 1.31
C PRO A 128 13.92 19.89 2.27
N ARG A 129 14.93 20.41 3.00
CA ARG A 129 14.88 21.83 3.39
C ARG A 129 15.09 22.63 2.10
N ALA A 130 14.01 23.01 1.44
CA ALA A 130 14.05 23.84 0.25
C ALA A 130 14.47 25.28 0.62
N SER A 131 15.60 25.76 0.09
CA SER A 131 15.83 27.20 -0.10
C SER A 131 15.32 27.60 -1.49
N ALA A 132 14.72 28.78 -1.57
CA ALA A 132 13.81 29.19 -2.65
C ALA A 132 14.49 29.64 -3.97
N SER A 133 15.63 29.07 -4.37
CA SER A 133 16.37 29.55 -5.55
C SER A 133 16.86 28.51 -6.55
N SER A 134 16.37 27.27 -6.55
CA SER A 134 16.74 26.27 -7.57
C SER A 134 15.75 26.21 -8.75
N PRO A 135 16.22 26.06 -10.01
CA PRO A 135 15.33 25.94 -11.18
C PRO A 135 14.48 24.67 -11.12
N ARG A 136 13.31 24.69 -11.79
CA ARG A 136 12.36 23.56 -11.85
C ARG A 136 13.07 22.27 -12.31
N PRO A 137 12.91 21.13 -11.60
CA PRO A 137 13.51 19.89 -12.03
C PRO A 137 12.88 19.41 -13.34
N ALA A 138 13.73 18.93 -14.24
CA ALA A 138 13.35 18.26 -15.47
C ALA A 138 12.51 17.00 -15.18
N ALA A 139 11.69 16.60 -16.16
CA ALA A 139 10.78 15.45 -16.12
C ALA A 139 11.38 14.22 -15.40
N ALA A 140 10.55 13.60 -14.55
CA ALA A 140 10.91 12.43 -13.76
C ALA A 140 11.56 11.35 -14.65
N ARG A 141 12.83 11.06 -14.39
CA ARG A 141 13.54 9.96 -15.06
C ARG A 141 12.87 8.63 -14.68
N PRO A 142 12.77 7.66 -15.60
CA PRO A 142 12.29 6.32 -15.25
C PRO A 142 13.19 5.74 -14.16
N TRP A 143 12.57 5.04 -13.19
CA TRP A 143 13.20 4.40 -12.05
C TRP A 143 14.11 3.25 -12.51
N ASN A 144 15.30 3.57 -13.04
CA ASN A 144 16.27 2.59 -13.51
C ASN A 144 16.99 1.93 -12.33
N CYS A 145 16.39 0.88 -11.76
CA CYS A 145 17.08 -0.04 -10.85
C CYS A 145 17.98 -0.99 -11.66
N ARG A 146 19.21 -0.59 -11.95
CA ARG A 146 20.20 -1.49 -12.59
C ARG A 146 21.05 -2.15 -11.50
N TRP A 147 20.73 -3.39 -11.16
CA TRP A 147 21.54 -4.23 -10.26
C TRP A 147 22.91 -4.48 -10.90
N ARG A 148 23.99 -4.24 -10.16
CA ARG A 148 25.32 -4.74 -10.51
C ARG A 148 25.47 -6.07 -9.79
N GLU A 149 25.67 -7.16 -10.53
CA GLU A 149 25.95 -8.47 -9.93
C GLU A 149 27.28 -8.43 -9.17
N PRO A 150 27.40 -9.11 -8.02
CA PRO A 150 28.69 -9.21 -7.34
C PRO A 150 29.63 -10.10 -8.15
N THR A 151 30.86 -9.63 -8.33
CA THR A 151 32.00 -10.39 -8.85
C THR A 151 32.36 -11.55 -7.95
#